data_AF-A0A5C5X9B4-F1
#
_entry.id   AF-A0A5C5X9B4-F1
#
_cell.length_a   1.000
_cell.length_b   1.000
_cell.length_c   1.000
_cell.angle_alpha   90.00
_cell.angle_beta   90.00
_cell.angle_gamma   90.00
#
_symmetry.space_group_name_H-M   'P 1'
#
loop_
_entity.id
_entity.type
_entity.pdbx_description
1 polymer ?
#
loop_
_entity_poly.entity_id
_entity_poly.type
_entity_poly.pdbx_seq_one_letter_code
_entity_poly.pdbx_strand_id
1 'polypeptide(L)'
;MPLQNRVTPESVIEAVSARGMFMGNRGCLHGCERNLVKQFCSEKRWIICETEFRGRRRALMEPGKYTELFFLDEATAFASGHRPCGECRRDRFVDFKAA
;
A
#
# COMPACT_ATOMS: atom_id res chain seq x y z
N MET A 1 2.27 -4.30 19.41
CA MET A 1 1.22 -4.85 18.51
C MET A 1 1.53 -4.40 17.08
N PRO A 2 1.26 -5.23 16.06
CA PRO A 2 1.46 -4.83 14.67
C PRO A 2 0.52 -3.67 14.29
N LEU A 3 0.95 -2.82 13.35
CA LEU A 3 0.08 -1.79 12.77
C LEU A 3 -1.01 -2.45 11.91
N GLN A 4 -2.20 -1.83 11.88
CA GLN A 4 -3.29 -2.23 11.00
C GLN A 4 -3.05 -1.69 9.59
N ASN A 5 -2.21 -2.40 8.83
CA ASN A 5 -1.78 -1.96 7.52
C ASN A 5 -1.49 -3.11 6.53
N ARG A 6 -1.99 -4.31 6.79
CA ARG A 6 -1.89 -5.45 5.86
C ARG A 6 -3.20 -5.60 5.13
N VAL A 7 -3.15 -5.69 3.81
CA VAL A 7 -4.35 -5.68 2.98
C VAL A 7 -4.62 -7.08 2.45
N THR A 8 -5.85 -7.56 2.61
CA THR A 8 -6.32 -8.82 2.02
C THR A 8 -6.81 -8.60 0.58
N PRO A 9 -7.02 -9.68 -0.21
CA PRO A 9 -7.59 -9.56 -1.56
C PRO A 9 -8.96 -8.86 -1.59
N GLU A 10 -9.75 -9.00 -0.52
CA GLU A 10 -11.07 -8.37 -0.34
C GLU A 10 -10.97 -6.90 0.12
N SER A 11 -9.78 -6.30 0.07
CA SER A 11 -9.50 -4.93 0.53
C SER A 11 -9.68 -4.67 2.03
N VAL A 12 -9.77 -5.71 2.85
CA VAL A 12 -9.77 -5.60 4.32
C VAL A 12 -8.37 -5.23 4.79
N ILE A 13 -8.27 -4.35 5.80
CA ILE A 13 -6.99 -3.94 6.38
C ILE A 13 -6.87 -4.50 7.79
N GLU A 14 -5.86 -5.34 8.03
CA GLU A 14 -5.70 -6.13 9.25
C GLU A 14 -4.40 -5.79 9.99
N ALA A 15 -4.41 -6.03 11.30
CA ALA A 15 -3.27 -5.88 12.19
C ALA A 15 -2.58 -7.22 12.42
N VAL A 16 -1.82 -7.69 11.42
CA VAL A 16 -1.06 -8.96 11.49
C VAL A 16 0.45 -8.71 11.40
N SER A 17 1.25 -9.67 11.90
CA SER A 17 2.72 -9.57 11.94
C SER A 17 3.41 -9.85 10.60
N ALA A 18 2.67 -10.35 9.59
CA ALA A 18 3.21 -10.64 8.26
C ALA A 18 3.90 -9.39 7.65
N ARG A 19 5.11 -9.56 7.11
CA ARG A 19 5.87 -8.44 6.53
C ARG A 19 5.25 -7.93 5.22
N GLY A 20 4.73 -8.84 4.39
CA GLY A 20 4.32 -8.56 3.01
C GLY A 20 5.53 -8.48 2.06
N MET A 21 5.34 -8.90 0.81
CA MET A 21 6.36 -8.80 -0.24
C MET A 21 6.40 -7.39 -0.87
N PHE A 22 5.26 -6.71 -0.88
CA PHE A 22 5.10 -5.40 -1.49
C PHE A 22 4.50 -4.40 -0.51
N MET A 23 4.70 -3.11 -0.83
CA MET A 23 4.05 -2.00 -0.13
C MET A 23 3.18 -1.22 -1.10
N GLY A 24 2.39 -0.28 -0.61
CA GLY A 24 1.62 0.62 -1.45
C GLY A 24 0.91 1.70 -0.67
N ASN A 25 0.05 2.43 -1.36
CA ASN A 25 -0.74 3.49 -0.75
C ASN A 25 -2.21 3.41 -1.15
N ARG A 26 -3.04 3.96 -0.26
CA ARG A 26 -4.48 4.19 -0.45
C ARG A 26 -4.88 5.57 0.09
N GLY A 27 -4.02 6.56 -0.13
CA GLY A 27 -4.10 7.86 0.55
C GLY A 27 -3.82 7.77 2.06
N CYS A 28 -4.06 8.86 2.79
CA CYS A 28 -3.94 8.89 4.26
C CYS A 28 -5.21 8.32 4.85
N LEU A 29 -5.17 7.15 5.51
CA LEU A 29 -6.33 6.49 6.16
C LEU A 29 -6.27 6.54 7.69
N HIS A 30 -5.16 7.01 8.26
CA HIS A 30 -4.87 6.94 9.67
C HIS A 30 -4.90 8.31 10.36
N GLY A 31 -5.18 8.30 11.66
CA GLY A 31 -5.08 9.47 12.54
C GLY A 31 -3.69 9.62 13.19
N CYS A 32 -3.55 10.61 14.07
CA CYS A 32 -2.28 10.90 14.75
C CYS A 32 -1.75 9.72 15.58
N GLU A 33 -2.64 8.86 16.08
CA GLU A 33 -2.31 7.68 16.89
C GLU A 33 -2.00 6.43 16.05
N ARG A 34 -1.88 6.56 14.72
CA ARG A 34 -1.65 5.46 13.77
C ARG A 34 -2.73 4.38 13.79
N ASN A 35 -3.93 4.74 14.23
CA ASN A 35 -5.15 3.97 14.07
C ASN A 35 -5.83 4.35 12.75
N LEU A 36 -6.47 3.38 12.08
CA LEU A 36 -7.30 3.69 10.92
C LEU A 36 -8.55 4.45 11.38
N VAL A 37 -8.79 5.61 10.76
CA VAL A 37 -9.95 6.46 11.05
C VAL A 37 -10.94 6.50 9.91
N LYS A 38 -10.58 5.92 8.76
CA LYS A 38 -11.44 5.78 7.58
C LYS A 38 -11.01 4.61 6.71
N GLN A 39 -11.95 4.08 5.95
CA GLN A 39 -11.73 2.93 5.06
C GLN A 39 -11.19 3.36 3.68
N PHE A 40 -11.59 4.54 3.20
CA PHE A 40 -11.23 5.05 1.88
C PHE A 40 -10.82 6.52 1.93
N CYS A 41 -10.00 6.94 0.97
CA CYS A 41 -9.65 8.33 0.71
C CYS A 41 -10.13 8.71 -0.71
N SER A 42 -10.40 9.99 -0.95
CA SER A 42 -10.76 10.52 -2.28
C SER A 42 -9.65 10.36 -3.33
N GLU A 43 -8.42 10.16 -2.87
CA GLU A 43 -7.25 9.89 -3.69
C GLU A 43 -7.40 8.54 -4.41
N LYS A 44 -7.36 8.55 -5.75
CA LYS A 44 -7.53 7.34 -6.58
C LYS A 44 -6.21 6.77 -7.13
N ARG A 45 -5.06 7.36 -6.80
CA ARG A 45 -3.75 6.89 -7.28
C ARG A 45 -3.19 5.78 -6.38
N TRP A 46 -3.95 4.69 -6.24
CA TRP A 46 -3.54 3.53 -5.45
C TRP A 46 -2.51 2.73 -6.23
N ILE A 47 -1.35 2.55 -5.62
CA ILE A 47 -0.22 1.90 -6.26
C ILE A 47 0.37 0.81 -5.39
N ILE A 48 0.88 -0.23 -6.05
CA ILE A 48 1.79 -1.22 -5.47
C ILE A 48 3.23 -0.88 -5.85
N CYS A 49 4.10 -0.87 -4.85
CA CYS A 49 5.50 -0.50 -4.91
C CYS A 49 6.38 -1.63 -4.37
N GLU A 50 7.65 -1.61 -4.75
CA GLU A 50 8.69 -2.42 -4.11
C GLU A 50 8.97 -1.94 -2.68
N THR A 51 9.39 -2.86 -1.82
CA THR A 51 9.76 -2.55 -0.43
C THR A 51 11.17 -1.97 -0.32
N GLU A 52 12.01 -2.18 -1.33
CA GLU A 52 13.39 -1.69 -1.40
C GLU A 52 13.61 -0.97 -2.73
N PHE A 53 13.75 0.36 -2.67
CA PHE A 53 13.98 1.17 -3.86
C PHE A 53 14.87 2.37 -3.54
N ARG A 54 16.03 2.46 -4.21
CA ARG A 54 17.00 3.57 -4.07
C ARG A 54 17.38 3.90 -2.62
N GLY A 55 17.44 2.90 -1.73
CA GLY A 55 17.75 3.08 -0.31
C GLY A 55 16.75 3.92 0.48
N ARG A 56 15.54 4.18 -0.06
CA ARG A 56 14.53 5.00 0.61
C ARG A 56 14.03 4.31 1.89
N ARG A 57 13.93 5.09 2.96
CA ARG A 57 13.33 4.68 4.25
C ARG A 57 12.21 5.63 4.61
N ARG A 58 11.17 5.12 5.28
CA ARG A 58 10.01 5.90 5.72
C ARG A 58 9.61 5.49 7.14
N ALA A 59 9.10 6.45 7.90
CA ALA A 59 8.33 6.15 9.09
C ALA A 59 6.94 5.68 8.67
N LEU A 60 6.46 4.58 9.24
CA LEU A 60 5.14 4.05 8.92
C LEU A 60 4.05 4.88 9.60
N MET A 61 3.01 5.22 8.83
CA MET A 61 1.82 5.92 9.30
C MET A 61 2.19 7.23 10.03
N GLU A 62 3.06 8.02 9.40
CA GLU A 62 3.38 9.36 9.86
C GLU A 62 2.16 10.28 9.67
N PRO A 63 1.72 11.02 10.71
CA PRO A 63 0.52 11.85 10.63
C PRO A 63 0.51 12.80 9.42
N GLY A 64 -0.60 12.83 8.69
CA GLY A 64 -0.76 13.66 7.49
C GLY A 64 -0.07 13.12 6.23
N LYS A 65 0.62 11.97 6.30
CA LYS A 65 1.13 11.24 5.12
C LYS A 65 0.18 10.12 4.72
N TYR A 66 0.38 9.55 3.53
CA TYR A 66 -0.40 8.38 3.13
C TYR A 66 -0.12 7.20 4.07
N THR A 67 -1.10 6.32 4.25
CA THR A 67 -0.91 5.07 4.98
C THR A 67 -0.08 4.11 4.13
N GLU A 68 1.09 3.71 4.61
CA GLU A 68 1.86 2.60 4.04
C GLU A 68 1.10 1.29 4.26
N LEU A 69 0.56 0.74 3.18
CA LEU A 69 -0.10 -0.56 3.15
C LEU A 69 0.87 -1.64 2.68
N PHE A 70 0.71 -2.86 3.17
CA PHE A 70 1.53 -4.01 2.82
C PHE A 70 0.67 -5.15 2.28
N PHE A 71 1.17 -5.80 1.24
CA PHE A 71 0.48 -6.87 0.54
C PHE A 71 1.31 -8.15 0.64
N LEU A 72 0.62 -9.28 0.81
CA LEU A 72 1.27 -10.59 0.77
C LEU A 72 2.04 -10.77 -0.54
N ASP A 73 1.39 -10.51 -1.66
CA ASP A 73 1.91 -10.62 -3.02
C ASP A 73 1.28 -9.58 -3.96
N GLU A 74 1.65 -9.62 -5.25
CA GLU A 74 1.10 -8.72 -6.27
C GLU A 74 -0.39 -8.98 -6.54
N ALA A 75 -0.83 -10.23 -6.55
CA ALA A 75 -2.21 -10.61 -6.82
C ALA A 75 -3.16 -9.99 -5.77
N THR A 76 -2.75 -10.01 -4.50
CA THR A 76 -3.45 -9.37 -3.38
C THR A 76 -3.61 -7.86 -3.60
N ALA A 77 -2.56 -7.19 -4.08
CA ALA A 77 -2.63 -5.75 -4.36
C ALA A 77 -3.56 -5.42 -5.53
N PHE A 78 -3.53 -6.22 -6.59
CA PHE A 78 -4.40 -6.05 -7.76
C PHE A 78 -5.86 -6.33 -7.43
N ALA A 79 -6.15 -7.42 -6.73
CA ALA A 79 -7.50 -7.74 -6.24
C ALA A 79 -8.08 -6.61 -5.38
N SER A 80 -7.22 -5.94 -4.60
CA SER A 80 -7.59 -4.79 -3.79
C SER A 80 -7.58 -3.43 -4.52
N GLY A 81 -7.49 -3.44 -5.85
CA GLY A 81 -7.66 -2.29 -6.73
C GLY A 81 -6.41 -1.43 -6.97
N HIS A 82 -5.22 -1.91 -6.61
CA HIS A 82 -3.97 -1.18 -6.85
C HIS A 82 -3.41 -1.49 -8.23
N ARG A 83 -2.73 -0.51 -8.83
CA ARG A 83 -1.94 -0.70 -10.07
C ARG A 83 -0.44 -0.64 -9.79
N PRO A 84 0.43 -1.16 -10.67
CA PRO A 84 1.87 -1.00 -10.52
C PRO A 84 2.30 0.46 -10.43
N CYS A 85 3.27 0.73 -9.54
CA CYS A 85 3.91 2.03 -9.42
C CYS A 85 4.75 2.34 -10.67
N GLY A 86 4.56 3.53 -11.25
CA GLY A 86 5.27 3.94 -12.46
C GLY A 86 6.74 4.31 -12.26
N GLU A 87 7.23 4.36 -11.00
CA GLU A 87 8.62 4.66 -10.67
C GLU A 87 9.41 3.38 -10.35
N CYS A 88 9.06 2.67 -9.27
CA CYS A 88 9.80 1.48 -8.84
C CYS A 88 9.40 0.20 -9.59
N ARG A 89 8.21 0.14 -10.21
CA ARG A 89 7.73 -1.03 -10.95
C ARG A 89 7.43 -0.66 -12.40
N ARG A 90 8.35 0.09 -13.04
CA ARG A 90 8.12 0.76 -14.33
C ARG A 90 7.67 -0.22 -15.43
N ASP A 91 8.34 -1.35 -15.59
CA ASP A 91 8.03 -2.31 -16.65
C ASP A 91 6.63 -2.91 -16.43
N ARG A 92 6.33 -3.35 -15.21
CA ARG A 92 4.98 -3.82 -14.81
C ARG A 92 3.91 -2.75 -15.05
N PHE A 93 4.23 -1.47 -14.83
CA PHE A 93 3.31 -0.37 -15.10
C PHE A 93 3.06 -0.14 -16.59
N VAL A 94 4.07 -0.36 -17.44
CA VAL A 94 3.90 -0.33 -18.90
C VAL A 94 3.02 -1.49 -19.35
N ASP A 95 3.31 -2.71 -18.88
CA ASP A 95 2.50 -3.90 -19.16
C ASP A 95 1.04 -3.70 -18.75
N PHE A 96 0.80 -3.19 -17.53
CA PHE A 96 -0.54 -2.93 -17.01
C PHE A 96 -1.35 -1.92 -17.84
N LYS A 97 -0.71 -0.92 -18.45
CA LYS A 97 -1.39 0.07 -19.28
C LYS A 97 -1.68 -0.42 -20.70
N ALA A 98 -0.99 -1.46 -21.13
CA ALA A 98 -1.16 -2.05 -22.46
C ALA A 98 -2.26 -3.13 -22.49
N ALA A 99 -2.66 -3.63 -21.32
CA ALA A 99 -3.79 -4.55 -21.12
C ALA A 99 -5.13 -3.79 -21.11
#